data_AF-A0AAN6TY55-F1
#
_entry.id   AF-A0AAN6TY55-F1
#
_cell.length_a   1.000
_cell.length_b   1.000
_cell.length_c   1.000
_cell.angle_alpha   90.00
_cell.angle_beta   90.00
_cell.angle_gamma   90.00
#
_symmetry.space_group_name_H-M   'P 1'
#
loop_
_entity.id
_entity.type
_entity.pdbx_description
1 polymer ?
#
loop_
_entity_poly.entity_id
_entity_poly.type
_entity_poly.pdbx_seq_one_letter_code
_entity_poly.pdbx_strand_id
1 'polypeptide(L)'
;MKPVFALLPLISAAIADYISATCRNLTLDPATEVLSGECNDGQGNNAAWQPTSLDLNTCLVYDDAQDQIFNGNFGAQCDGCHLFYVKDPIWGYQALNLGCICSGTEASFELDRSYIDNKFGKLVCWRY
;
A
#
# COMPACT_ATOMS: atom_id res chain seq x y z
N MET A 1 11.20 -44.40 -26.55
CA MET A 1 11.33 -42.93 -26.48
C MET A 1 10.42 -42.46 -25.34
N LYS A 2 10.96 -41.79 -24.31
CA LYS A 2 10.16 -41.28 -23.17
C LYS A 2 9.86 -39.80 -23.41
N PRO A 3 8.62 -39.32 -23.22
CA PRO A 3 8.32 -37.90 -23.34
C PRO A 3 8.92 -37.17 -22.12
N VAL A 4 9.85 -36.27 -22.39
CA VAL A 4 10.33 -35.31 -21.38
C VAL A 4 9.29 -34.21 -21.32
N PHE A 5 8.50 -34.20 -20.24
CA PHE A 5 7.67 -33.05 -19.90
C PHE A 5 8.58 -31.93 -19.41
N ALA A 6 8.72 -30.88 -20.22
CA ALA A 6 9.38 -29.65 -19.81
C ALA A 6 8.44 -28.86 -18.90
N LEU A 7 8.70 -28.89 -17.60
CA LEU A 7 8.11 -27.96 -16.63
C LEU A 7 8.79 -26.60 -16.81
N LEU A 8 8.09 -25.63 -17.39
CA LEU A 8 8.52 -24.23 -17.36
C LEU A 8 8.38 -23.72 -15.92
N PRO A 9 9.44 -23.21 -15.28
CA PRO A 9 9.29 -22.48 -14.03
C PRO A 9 8.60 -21.15 -14.35
N LEU A 10 7.39 -20.95 -13.80
CA LEU A 10 6.80 -19.63 -13.66
C LEU A 10 7.70 -18.85 -12.69
N ILE A 11 8.64 -18.08 -13.23
CA ILE A 11 9.44 -17.13 -12.47
C ILE A 11 8.48 -16.01 -12.07
N SER A 12 7.75 -16.23 -10.98
CA SER A 12 7.03 -15.15 -10.32
C SER A 12 8.10 -14.30 -9.63
N ALA A 13 8.57 -13.26 -10.31
CA ALA A 13 9.35 -12.22 -9.65
C ALA A 13 8.44 -11.63 -8.57
N ALA A 14 8.72 -11.97 -7.31
CA ALA A 14 8.13 -11.28 -6.18
C ALA A 14 8.78 -9.89 -6.13
N ILE A 15 8.22 -8.98 -6.91
CA ILE A 15 8.46 -7.56 -6.77
C ILE A 15 7.69 -7.15 -5.50
N ALA A 16 8.42 -6.90 -4.42
CA ALA A 16 7.87 -6.19 -3.26
C ALA A 16 7.65 -4.76 -3.74
N ASP A 17 6.46 -4.52 -4.27
CA ASP A 17 6.17 -3.37 -5.08
C ASP A 17 5.49 -2.32 -4.21
N TYR A 18 6.28 -1.34 -3.78
CA TYR A 18 5.78 -0.15 -3.11
C TYR A 18 4.53 0.36 -3.83
N ILE A 19 3.46 0.64 -3.08
CA ILE A 19 2.20 1.07 -3.70
C ILE A 19 2.36 2.41 -4.44
N SER A 20 3.32 3.24 -4.06
CA SER A 20 3.72 4.44 -4.82
C SER A 20 4.33 4.15 -6.19
N ALA A 21 4.94 2.97 -6.38
CA ALA A 21 5.56 2.56 -7.63
C ALA A 21 4.58 1.81 -8.54
N THR A 22 3.60 1.12 -7.96
CA THR A 22 2.68 0.26 -8.72
C THR A 22 1.23 0.66 -8.73
N CYS A 23 0.89 1.71 -7.99
CA CYS A 23 -0.40 2.37 -8.07
C CYS A 23 -0.23 3.84 -8.44
N ARG A 24 -1.29 4.42 -8.98
CA ARG A 24 -1.35 5.82 -9.40
C ARG A 24 -2.69 6.42 -9.02
N ASN A 25 -2.76 7.75 -9.05
CA ASN A 25 -3.98 8.49 -8.72
C ASN A 25 -4.54 8.11 -7.34
N LEU A 26 -3.64 7.80 -6.41
CA LEU A 26 -4.01 7.44 -5.03
C LEU A 26 -4.59 8.67 -4.33
N THR A 27 -5.75 8.48 -3.73
CA THR A 27 -6.50 9.50 -2.97
C THR A 27 -7.06 8.86 -1.73
N LEU A 28 -7.17 9.64 -0.65
CA LEU A 28 -7.78 9.23 0.60
C LEU A 28 -9.05 10.04 0.81
N ASP A 29 -10.15 9.37 1.12
CA ASP A 29 -11.33 10.02 1.67
C ASP A 29 -11.16 10.12 3.20
N PRO A 30 -10.93 11.32 3.77
CA PRO A 30 -10.68 11.48 5.21
C PRO A 30 -11.95 11.32 6.07
N ALA A 31 -13.13 11.16 5.46
CA ALA A 31 -14.36 10.87 6.20
C ALA A 31 -14.59 9.36 6.37
N THR A 32 -14.11 8.56 5.42
CA THR A 32 -14.32 7.11 5.40
C THR A 32 -13.02 6.31 5.59
N GLU A 33 -11.88 6.99 5.55
CA GLU A 33 -10.53 6.41 5.57
C GLU A 33 -10.32 5.35 4.48
N VAL A 34 -10.98 5.55 3.33
CA VAL A 34 -10.85 4.67 2.16
C VAL A 34 -9.78 5.23 1.23
N LEU A 35 -8.67 4.50 1.11
CA LEU A 35 -7.62 4.74 0.12
C LEU A 35 -8.06 4.16 -1.22
N SER A 36 -8.15 4.98 -2.26
CA SER A 36 -8.58 4.56 -3.61
C SER A 36 -7.61 5.03 -4.69
N GLY A 37 -7.52 4.28 -5.78
CA GLY A 37 -6.72 4.64 -6.94
C GLY A 37 -6.75 3.57 -8.02
N GLU A 38 -5.71 3.51 -8.84
CA GLU A 38 -5.54 2.46 -9.84
C GLU A 38 -4.21 1.75 -9.63
N CYS A 39 -4.20 0.42 -9.62
CA CYS A 39 -2.99 -0.38 -9.44
C CYS A 39 -2.70 -1.26 -10.64
N ASN A 40 -1.42 -1.44 -10.96
CA ASN A 40 -0.95 -2.29 -12.04
C ASN A 40 -1.20 -3.77 -11.70
N ASP A 41 -1.74 -4.54 -12.64
CA ASP A 41 -2.06 -5.95 -12.43
C ASP A 41 -0.87 -6.93 -12.58
N GLY A 42 0.32 -6.43 -12.91
CA GLY A 42 1.55 -7.21 -12.96
C GLY A 42 1.67 -8.14 -14.17
N GLN A 43 0.81 -8.00 -15.19
CA GLN A 43 0.83 -8.86 -16.40
C GLN A 43 1.88 -8.44 -17.45
N GLY A 44 3.01 -7.88 -17.00
CA GLY A 44 4.12 -7.46 -17.85
C GLY A 44 3.74 -6.37 -18.85
N ASN A 45 4.10 -6.55 -20.13
CA ASN A 45 3.86 -5.55 -21.18
C ASN A 45 2.37 -5.32 -21.49
N ASN A 46 1.48 -6.21 -21.05
CA ASN A 46 0.03 -6.09 -21.21
C ASN A 46 -0.66 -5.66 -19.91
N ALA A 47 0.10 -5.17 -18.93
CA ALA A 47 -0.45 -4.84 -17.64
C ALA A 47 -1.52 -3.75 -17.74
N ALA A 48 -2.66 -4.03 -17.14
CA ALA A 48 -3.75 -3.08 -17.03
C ALA A 48 -3.71 -2.38 -15.67
N TRP A 49 -4.24 -1.16 -15.64
CA TRP A 49 -4.43 -0.40 -14.41
C TRP A 49 -5.85 -0.65 -13.92
N GLN A 50 -5.96 -1.32 -12.78
CA GLN A 50 -7.24 -1.75 -12.20
C GLN A 50 -7.67 -0.75 -11.13
N PRO A 51 -8.91 -0.24 -11.16
CA PRO A 51 -9.42 0.56 -10.07
C PRO A 51 -9.51 -0.28 -8.79
N THR A 52 -9.11 0.29 -7.68
CA THR A 52 -9.08 -0.41 -6.40
C THR A 52 -9.27 0.55 -5.24
N SER A 53 -9.74 0.00 -4.12
CA SER A 53 -9.99 0.73 -2.89
C SER A 53 -9.72 -0.17 -1.69
N LEU A 54 -9.22 0.43 -0.62
CA LEU A 54 -8.90 -0.24 0.64
C LEU A 54 -9.33 0.64 1.81
N ASP A 55 -10.20 0.09 2.66
CA ASP A 55 -10.56 0.72 3.92
C ASP A 55 -9.39 0.55 4.91
N LEU A 56 -8.73 1.66 5.26
CA LEU A 56 -7.59 1.65 6.17
C LEU A 56 -7.97 1.12 7.56
N ASN A 57 -9.24 1.23 7.98
CA ASN A 57 -9.74 0.66 9.23
C ASN A 57 -9.81 -0.87 9.24
N THR A 58 -9.56 -1.51 8.10
CA THR A 58 -9.45 -2.97 8.00
C THR A 58 -8.01 -3.46 8.00
N CYS A 59 -7.05 -2.53 7.85
CA CYS A 59 -5.64 -2.82 7.60
C CYS A 59 -4.69 -2.20 8.60
N LEU A 60 -5.06 -1.09 9.25
CA LEU A 60 -4.17 -0.21 9.98
C LEU A 60 -4.74 0.07 11.38
N VAL A 61 -3.92 0.04 12.44
CA VAL A 61 -4.24 0.55 13.78
C VAL A 61 -3.05 1.31 14.28
N TYR A 62 -3.28 2.45 14.93
CA TYR A 62 -2.20 3.22 15.51
C TYR A 62 -1.84 2.68 16.90
N ASP A 63 -0.55 2.53 17.19
CA ASP A 63 -0.03 2.24 18.52
C ASP A 63 0.65 3.49 19.09
N ASP A 64 -0.06 4.19 19.98
CA ASP A 64 0.42 5.39 20.66
C ASP A 64 1.76 5.17 21.38
N ALA A 65 2.04 3.95 21.86
CA ALA A 65 3.25 3.66 22.62
C ALA A 65 4.49 3.56 21.74
N GLN A 66 4.31 3.23 20.46
CA GLN A 66 5.39 3.01 19.49
C GLN A 66 5.42 4.05 18.37
N ASP A 67 4.40 4.89 18.27
CA ASP A 67 4.19 5.84 17.16
C ASP A 67 4.25 5.11 15.81
N GLN A 68 3.55 3.97 15.73
CA GLN A 68 3.59 3.05 14.59
C GLN A 68 2.19 2.60 14.19
N ILE A 69 2.05 2.15 12.95
CA ILE A 69 0.84 1.51 12.47
C ILE A 69 1.02 0.00 12.41
N PHE A 70 0.04 -0.75 12.93
CA PHE A 70 -0.10 -2.21 12.85
C PHE A 70 -1.40 -2.60 12.15
N ASN A 71 -1.81 -3.87 12.14
CA ASN A 71 -3.05 -4.31 11.50
C ASN A 71 -4.27 -4.11 12.43
N GLY A 72 -5.27 -3.28 12.05
CA GLY A 72 -6.49 -3.08 12.86
C GLY A 72 -7.39 -1.92 12.42
N ASN A 73 -7.95 -1.14 13.37
CA ASN A 73 -8.92 -0.05 13.16
C ASN A 73 -8.31 1.36 13.39
N PHE A 74 -7.92 2.03 12.31
CA PHE A 74 -7.11 3.24 12.28
C PHE A 74 -7.87 4.51 12.72
N GLY A 75 -9.06 4.70 12.14
CA GLY A 75 -9.92 5.87 12.35
C GLY A 75 -10.55 5.94 13.75
N ALA A 76 -10.31 4.95 14.60
CA ALA A 76 -10.67 5.03 16.01
C ALA A 76 -9.78 6.03 16.78
N GLN A 77 -8.54 6.25 16.33
CA GLN A 77 -7.57 7.09 17.02
C GLN A 77 -7.00 8.21 16.14
N CYS A 78 -7.11 8.09 14.82
CA CYS A 78 -6.60 9.05 13.86
C CYS A 78 -7.72 9.74 13.09
N ASP A 79 -7.58 11.03 12.85
CA ASP A 79 -8.45 11.82 11.99
C ASP A 79 -7.66 12.84 11.16
N GLY A 80 -8.35 13.56 10.26
CA GLY A 80 -7.77 14.65 9.48
C GLY A 80 -6.67 14.20 8.51
N CYS A 81 -6.76 12.96 8.04
CA CYS A 81 -5.71 12.32 7.28
C CYS A 81 -5.55 12.87 5.86
N HIS A 82 -4.31 12.93 5.37
CA HIS A 82 -4.01 13.32 4.01
C HIS A 82 -2.77 12.59 3.48
N LEU A 83 -2.74 12.38 2.16
CA LEU A 83 -1.60 11.78 1.48
C LEU A 83 -0.62 12.87 1.03
N PHE A 84 0.67 12.56 1.16
CA PHE A 84 1.73 13.38 0.60
C PHE A 84 2.94 12.53 0.22
N TYR A 85 3.79 13.06 -0.66
CA TYR A 85 5.00 12.37 -1.08
C TYR A 85 6.23 13.00 -0.43
N VAL A 86 7.06 12.18 0.19
CA VAL A 86 8.36 12.58 0.71
C VAL A 86 9.42 12.05 -0.24
N LYS A 87 10.33 12.94 -0.66
CA LYS A 87 11.47 12.52 -1.47
C LYS A 87 12.54 11.90 -0.55
N ASP A 88 12.91 10.65 -0.81
CA ASP A 88 14.02 10.01 -0.12
C ASP A 88 15.33 10.79 -0.39
N PRO A 89 16.07 11.21 0.64
CA PRO A 89 17.24 12.07 0.47
C PRO A 89 18.46 11.34 -0.10
N ILE A 90 18.48 10.01 -0.05
CA ILE A 90 19.63 9.18 -0.46
C ILE A 90 19.46 8.70 -1.90
N TRP A 91 18.29 8.15 -2.22
CA TRP A 91 17.99 7.47 -3.48
C TRP A 91 17.05 8.28 -4.38
N GLY A 92 16.40 9.32 -3.85
CA GLY A 92 15.60 10.26 -4.63
C GLY A 92 14.23 9.76 -5.09
N TYR A 93 13.80 8.56 -4.67
CA TYR A 93 12.44 8.07 -4.94
C TYR A 93 11.41 8.84 -4.11
N GLN A 94 10.15 8.84 -4.54
CA GLN A 94 9.04 9.46 -3.80
C GLN A 94 8.32 8.40 -2.98
N ALA A 95 8.45 8.46 -1.67
CA ALA A 95 7.74 7.60 -0.73
C ALA A 95 6.35 8.18 -0.44
N LEU A 96 5.30 7.37 -0.60
CA LEU A 96 3.96 7.76 -0.21
C LEU A 96 3.83 7.74 1.31
N ASN A 97 3.43 8.87 1.87
CA ASN A 97 3.21 9.05 3.30
C ASN A 97 1.76 9.44 3.59
N LEU A 98 1.32 9.10 4.79
CA LEU A 98 0.02 9.41 5.36
C LEU A 98 0.26 10.29 6.60
N GLY A 99 -0.22 11.52 6.55
CA GLY A 99 -0.17 12.47 7.67
C GLY A 99 -1.55 12.58 8.30
N CYS A 100 -1.63 12.42 9.62
CA CYS A 100 -2.88 12.43 10.38
C CYS A 100 -2.69 13.13 11.72
N ILE A 101 -3.79 13.43 12.39
CA ILE A 101 -3.80 13.76 13.82
C ILE A 101 -4.25 12.49 14.55
N CYS A 102 -3.34 11.86 15.28
CA CYS A 102 -3.61 10.64 16.03
C CYS A 102 -3.51 10.92 17.53
N SER A 103 -4.56 10.58 18.28
CA SER A 103 -4.64 10.84 19.73
C SER A 103 -4.32 12.31 20.11
N GLY A 104 -4.69 13.25 19.22
CA GLY A 104 -4.47 14.69 19.39
C GLY A 104 -3.07 15.21 19.01
N THR A 105 -2.20 14.37 18.45
CA THR A 105 -0.84 14.75 18.02
C THR A 105 -0.66 14.47 16.53
N GLU A 106 0.12 15.31 15.84
CA GLU A 106 0.48 15.05 14.44
C GLU A 106 1.37 13.80 14.34
N ALA A 107 0.98 12.86 13.48
CA ALA A 107 1.73 11.65 13.18
C ALA A 107 1.85 11.45 11.66
N SER A 108 2.93 10.82 11.23
CA SER A 108 3.22 10.57 9.82
C SER A 108 3.75 9.16 9.61
N PHE A 109 3.21 8.48 8.60
CA PHE A 109 3.52 7.07 8.35
C PHE A 109 3.84 6.83 6.87
N GLU A 110 4.93 6.12 6.60
CA GLU A 110 5.29 5.71 5.24
C GLU A 110 4.42 4.51 4.82
N LEU A 111 3.47 4.74 3.90
CA LEU A 111 2.56 3.69 3.44
C LEU A 111 3.26 2.64 2.58
N ASP A 112 4.31 3.02 1.87
CA ASP A 112 5.12 2.08 1.07
C ASP A 112 5.82 1.01 1.92
N ARG A 113 6.05 1.29 3.20
CA ARG A 113 6.63 0.35 4.17
C ARG A 113 5.62 -0.16 5.19
N SER A 114 4.33 0.04 4.92
CA SER A 114 3.24 -0.38 5.78
C SER A 114 2.75 -1.80 5.46
N TYR A 115 1.62 -2.19 6.06
CA TYR A 115 0.92 -3.44 5.78
C TYR A 115 -0.02 -3.35 4.56
N ILE A 116 0.21 -2.42 3.64
CA ILE A 116 -0.59 -2.27 2.42
C ILE A 116 0.27 -2.67 1.22
N ASP A 117 -0.29 -3.48 0.34
CA ASP A 117 0.40 -3.97 -0.85
C ASP A 117 -0.53 -3.95 -2.07
N ASN A 118 0.06 -3.93 -3.27
CA ASN A 118 -0.64 -4.16 -4.53
C ASN A 118 -0.52 -5.63 -4.93
N LYS A 119 -1.61 -6.37 -4.81
CA LYS A 119 -1.68 -7.77 -5.24
C LYS A 119 -2.51 -7.91 -6.51
N PHE A 120 -1.82 -7.96 -7.66
CA PHE A 120 -2.42 -8.14 -8.99
C PHE A 120 -3.49 -7.07 -9.30
N GLY A 121 -3.17 -5.81 -9.07
CA GLY A 121 -4.05 -4.67 -9.36
C GLY A 121 -5.03 -4.36 -8.25
N LYS A 122 -4.85 -4.95 -7.06
CA LYS A 122 -5.75 -4.76 -5.92
C LYS A 122 -4.95 -4.36 -4.69
N LEU A 123 -5.32 -3.22 -4.08
CA LEU A 123 -4.84 -2.85 -2.76
C LEU A 123 -5.37 -3.86 -1.73
N VAL A 124 -4.47 -4.41 -0.93
CA VAL A 124 -4.79 -5.39 0.12
C VAL A 124 -4.01 -5.10 1.38
N CYS A 125 -4.57 -5.46 2.54
CA CYS A 125 -3.76 -5.58 3.74
C CYS A 125 -2.88 -6.84 3.64
N TRP A 126 -1.58 -6.69 3.82
CA TRP A 126 -0.69 -7.83 4.03
C TRP A 126 -1.00 -8.46 5.38
N ARG A 127 -1.44 -9.72 5.38
CA ARG A 127 -1.46 -10.59 6.57
C ARG A 127 -0.28 -11.56 6.49
N TYR A 128 0.59 -11.54 7.49
CA TYR A 128 1.58 -12.61 7.69
C TYR A 128 0.88 -13.91 8.08
#